data_AF-A0A2W5FGU2-F1
#
_entry.id   AF-A0A2W5FGU2-F1
#
_cell.length_a   1.000
_cell.length_b   1.000
_cell.length_c   1.000
_cell.angle_alpha   90.00
_cell.angle_beta   90.00
_cell.angle_gamma   90.00
#
_symmetry.space_group_name_H-M   'P 1'
#
loop_
_entity.id
_entity.type
_entity.pdbx_description
1 polymer ?
#
loop_
_entity_poly.entity_id
_entity_poly.type
_entity_poly.pdbx_seq_one_letter_code
_entity_poly.pdbx_strand_id
1 'polypeptide(L)' 'REELIAELGSCFLCADLGIVPELEPRPDHAAYLQSWLSVLAEDKRAIFQAAAHAQRAVAFLHGLQADGAEVRAAA' A
#
# COMPACT_ATOMS: atom_id res chain seq x y z
N ARG A 1 0.32 0.74 13.39
CA ARG A 1 1.58 0.32 12.70
C ARG A 1 1.26 -0.52 11.47
N GLU A 2 0.28 -1.41 11.54
CA GLU A 2 -0.20 -2.19 10.39
C GLU A 2 -0.92 -1.32 9.36
N GLU A 3 -1.64 -0.30 9.81
CA GLU A 3 -2.39 0.65 8.97
C GLU A 3 -1.45 1.44 8.04
N LEU A 4 -0.28 1.87 8.55
CA LEU A 4 0.73 2.54 7.73
C LEU A 4 1.27 1.62 6.63
N ILE A 5 1.43 0.32 6.92
CA ILE A 5 1.88 -0.67 5.93
C ILE A 5 0.79 -0.86 4.86
N ALA A 6 -0.48 -0.94 5.28
CA ALA A 6 -1.62 -1.09 4.39
C ALA A 6 -1.78 0.14 3.46
N GLU A 7 -1.68 1.36 3.98
CA GLU A 7 -1.75 2.58 3.17
C GLU A 7 -0.61 2.67 2.16
N LEU A 8 0.63 2.41 2.57
CA LEU A 8 1.77 2.38 1.65
C LEU A 8 1.59 1.31 0.57
N GLY A 9 1.09 0.12 0.94
CA GLY A 9 0.80 -0.95 -0.01
C GLY A 9 -0.30 -0.58 -1.00
N SER A 10 -1.36 0.08 -0.54
CA SER A 10 -2.42 0.64 -1.38
C SER A 10 -1.86 1.65 -2.38
N CYS A 11 -1.03 2.60 -1.92
CA CYS A 11 -0.37 3.57 -2.79
C CYS A 11 0.51 2.92 -3.86
N PHE A 12 1.30 1.90 -3.49
CA PHE A 12 2.16 1.19 -4.44
C PHE A 12 1.34 0.44 -5.48
N LEU A 13 0.30 -0.28 -5.08
CA LEU A 13 -0.61 -0.97 -6.01
C LEU A 13 -1.32 0.01 -6.94
N CYS A 14 -1.82 1.12 -6.42
CA CYS A 14 -2.47 2.14 -7.23
C CYS A 14 -1.50 2.71 -8.28
N ALA A 15 -0.25 2.97 -7.90
CA ALA A 15 0.79 3.42 -8.81
C ALA A 15 1.08 2.37 -9.91
N ASP A 16 1.22 1.10 -9.52
CA ASP A 16 1.50 -0.01 -10.46
C ASP A 16 0.34 -0.23 -11.45
N LEU A 17 -0.91 -0.11 -10.99
CA LEU A 17 -2.12 -0.37 -11.78
C LEU A 17 -2.61 0.87 -12.55
N GLY A 18 -1.94 2.02 -12.39
CA GLY A 18 -2.38 3.28 -12.99
C GLY A 18 -3.71 3.81 -12.43
N ILE A 19 -4.07 3.39 -11.21
CA ILE A 19 -5.26 3.86 -10.51
C ILE A 19 -4.92 5.19 -9.83
N VAL A 20 -5.64 6.25 -10.21
CA VAL A 20 -5.57 7.52 -9.48
C VAL A 20 -6.43 7.36 -8.22
N PRO A 21 -5.86 7.47 -7.02
CA PRO A 21 -6.65 7.40 -5.80
C PRO A 21 -7.65 8.57 -5.78
N GLU A 22 -8.87 8.32 -5.28
CA GLU A 22 -9.79 9.41 -5.00
C GLU A 22 -9.12 10.39 -4.02
N LEU A 23 -9.05 11.67 -4.39
CA LEU A 23 -8.42 12.72 -3.59
C LEU A 23 -9.30 13.16 -2.40
N GLU A 24 -10.51 12.64 -2.29
CA GLU A 24 -11.44 12.91 -1.19
C GLU A 24 -10.94 12.20 0.08
N PRO A 25 -10.60 12.93 1.15
CA PRO A 25 -10.16 12.31 2.39
C PRO A 25 -11.31 11.52 3.02
N ARG A 26 -11.10 10.22 3.24
CA ARG A 26 -12.06 9.42 4.01
C ARG A 26 -12.09 9.91 5.47
N PRO A 27 -13.28 10.09 6.08
CA PRO A 27 -13.39 10.66 7.42
C PRO A 27 -12.71 9.85 8.52
N ASP A 28 -12.55 8.53 8.32
CA ASP A 28 -11.87 7.61 9.24
C ASP A 28 -10.34 7.56 9.04
N HIS A 29 -9.80 7.96 7.88
CA HIS A 29 -8.35 7.96 7.60
C HIS A 29 -7.56 8.96 8.45
N ALA A 30 -8.19 10.05 8.88
CA ALA A 30 -7.51 11.07 9.68
C ALA A 30 -7.16 10.58 11.10
N ALA A 31 -7.87 9.57 11.63
CA ALA A 31 -7.71 9.09 12.99
C ALA A 31 -6.32 8.48 13.25
N TYR A 32 -5.65 7.95 12.23
CA TYR A 32 -4.37 7.25 12.36
C TYR A 32 -3.17 8.18 12.18
N LEU A 33 -3.35 9.34 11.54
CA LEU A 33 -2.27 10.27 11.21
C LEU A 33 -1.48 10.69 12.46
N GLN A 34 -2.18 11.00 13.55
CA GLN A 34 -1.53 11.39 14.80
C GLN A 34 -0.67 10.26 15.37
N SER A 35 -1.15 9.02 15.30
CA SER A 35 -0.37 7.85 15.75
C SER A 35 0.87 7.61 14.90
N TRP A 36 0.78 7.81 13.57
CA TRP A 36 1.92 7.63 12.67
C TRP A 36 2.95 8.73 12.89
N LEU A 37 2.53 9.97 13.09
CA LEU A 37 3.45 11.07 13.39
C LEU A 37 4.27 10.81 14.66
N SER A 38 3.65 10.29 15.73
CA SER A 38 4.38 9.90 16.94
C SER A 38 5.40 8.80 16.67
N VAL A 39 4.99 7.72 15.97
CA VAL A 39 5.88 6.60 15.63
C VAL A 39 7.07 7.06 14.76
N LEU A 40 6.82 7.94 13.79
CA LEU A 40 7.85 8.46 12.90
C LEU A 40 8.80 9.45 13.59
N ALA A 41 8.32 10.18 14.59
CA ALA A 41 9.15 11.05 15.42
C ALA A 41 10.09 10.23 16.33
N GLU A 42 9.60 9.12 16.87
CA GLU A 42 10.35 8.22 17.76
C GLU A 42 11.36 7.34 16.99
N ASP A 43 10.98 6.82 15.82
CA ASP A 43 11.82 5.95 14.99
C ASP A 43 11.84 6.39 13.52
N LYS A 44 12.94 7.07 13.14
CA LYS A 44 13.18 7.49 11.75
C LYS A 44 13.29 6.32 10.76
N ARG A 45 13.53 5.09 11.24
CA ARG A 45 13.58 3.89 10.40
C ARG A 45 12.21 3.24 10.24
N ALA A 46 11.20 3.63 11.01
CA ALA A 46 9.88 3.03 10.96
C ALA A 46 9.25 3.15 9.57
N ILE A 47 9.46 4.28 8.87
CA ILE A 47 8.96 4.47 7.49
C ILE A 47 9.59 3.49 6.51
N PHE A 48 10.89 3.25 6.60
CA PHE A 48 11.60 2.33 5.71
C PHE A 48 11.20 0.87 5.99
N GLN A 49 11.03 0.51 7.26
CA GLN A 49 10.53 -0.81 7.64
C GLN A 49 9.11 -1.03 7.11
N ALA A 50 8.21 -0.06 7.32
CA ALA A 50 6.84 -0.14 6.84
C ALA A 50 6.78 -0.27 5.31
N ALA A 51 7.55 0.54 4.59
CA ALA A 51 7.68 0.45 3.13
C ALA A 51 8.22 -0.92 2.67
N ALA A 52 9.22 -1.49 3.35
CA ALA A 52 9.75 -2.81 3.01
C ALA A 52 8.71 -3.94 3.24
N HIS A 53 7.87 -3.82 4.27
CA HIS A 53 6.74 -4.74 4.46
C HIS A 53 5.67 -4.56 3.39
N ALA A 54 5.30 -3.32 3.08
CA ALA A 54 4.33 -3.00 2.02
C ALA A 54 4.78 -3.54 0.66
N GLN A 55 6.05 -3.32 0.28
CA GLN A 55 6.60 -3.82 -0.98
C GLN A 55 6.53 -5.35 -1.09
N ARG A 56 6.79 -6.07 0.01
CA ARG A 56 6.66 -7.54 0.01
C ARG A 56 5.21 -7.99 -0.17
N ALA A 57 4.26 -7.30 0.44
CA ALA A 57 2.84 -7.59 0.26
C ALA A 57 2.40 -7.33 -1.18
N VAL A 58 2.79 -6.19 -1.77
CA VAL A 58 2.50 -5.86 -3.18
C VAL A 58 3.11 -6.88 -4.14
N ALA A 59 4.39 -7.25 -3.94
CA ALA A 59 5.05 -8.26 -4.76
C ALA A 59 4.35 -9.62 -4.69
N PHE A 60 3.88 -10.00 -3.50
CA PHE A 60 3.09 -11.21 -3.32
C PHE A 60 1.77 -11.16 -4.12
N LEU A 61 1.03 -10.04 -4.05
CA LEU A 61 -0.23 -9.87 -4.78
C LEU A 61 -0.03 -9.90 -6.31
N HIS A 62 1.03 -9.27 -6.82
CA HIS A 62 1.39 -9.37 -8.23
C HIS A 62 1.75 -10.80 -8.64
N GLY A 63 2.47 -11.54 -7.78
CA GLY A 63 2.81 -12.94 -8.02
C GLY A 63 1.60 -13.89 -8.04
N LEU A 64 0.43 -13.47 -7.56
CA LEU A 64 -0.82 -14.22 -7.64
C LEU A 64 -1.63 -13.93 -8.91
N GLN A 65 -1.26 -12.90 -9.70
CA GLN A 65 -1.96 -12.62 -10.95
C GLN A 65 -1.67 -13.73 -11.96
N ALA A 66 -2.72 -14.25 -12.61
CA ALA A 66 -2.54 -15.23 -13.68
C ALA A 66 -1.67 -14.64 -14.78
N ASP A 67 -0.80 -15.46 -15.39
CA ASP A 67 -0.03 -15.03 -16.56
C ASP A 67 -1.00 -14.46 -17.58
N GLY A 68 -0.77 -13.23 -18.05
CA GLY A 68 -1.69 -12.51 -18.95
C GLY A 68 -1.99 -13.21 -20.29
N ALA A 69 -1.49 -14.43 -20.48
CA ALA A 69 -1.86 -15.38 -21.52
C ALA A 69 -3.17 -16.12 -21.20
N GLU A 70 -3.44 -16.53 -19.96
CA GLU A 70 -4.67 -17.27 -19.60
C GLU A 70 -5.91 -16.38 -19.68
N VAL A 71 -5.81 -15.12 -19.25
CA VAL A 71 -6.93 -14.16 -19.30
C VAL A 71 -7.30 -13.77 -20.74
N ARG A 72 -6.33 -13.73 -21.66
CA ARG A 72 -6.57 -13.45 -23.09
C ARG A 72 -7.01 -14.67 -23.89
N ALA A 73 -6.76 -15.88 -23.41
CA ALA A 73 -7.26 -17.11 -24.04
C ALA A 73 -8.72 -17.41 -23.66
N ALA A 74 -9.20 -16.86 -22.54
CA ALA A 74 -10.57 -17.05 -22.04
C ALA A 74 -11.56 -15.94 -22.47
N ALA A 75 -11.08 -14.87 -23.13
CA ALA A 75 -11.87 -13.74 -23.63
C ALA A 75 -11.97 -13.77 -25.16
#